data_AF-A0A9P7YUT3-F1
#
_entry.id   AF-A0A9P7YUT3-F1
#
_cell.length_a   1.000
_cell.length_b   1.000
_cell.length_c   1.000
_cell.angle_alpha   90.00
_cell.angle_beta   90.00
_cell.angle_gamma   90.00
#
_symmetry.space_group_name_H-M   'P 1'
#
loop_
_entity.id
_entity.type
_entity.pdbx_description
1 polymer ?
#
loop_
_entity_poly.entity_id
_entity_poly.type
_entity_poly.pdbx_seq_one_letter_code
_entity_poly.pdbx_strand_id
1 'polypeptide(L)' 'DNGSMSFWDWKSGHRFQSLETTAQPGSLDAETGLMSSTYDKTGLRLICGEADKT' A
#
# COMPACT_ATOMS: atom_id res chain seq x y z
N ASP A 1 7.11 -9.05 1.47
CA ASP A 1 6.13 -7.97 1.44
C ASP A 1 5.81 -7.63 2.88
N ASN A 2 5.91 -6.37 3.29
CA ASN A 2 5.89 -5.95 4.70
C ASN A 2 4.87 -4.83 4.97
N GLY A 3 3.95 -4.60 4.03
CA GLY A 3 2.89 -3.59 4.20
C GLY A 3 3.38 -2.16 4.07
N SER A 4 4.64 -1.96 3.70
CA SER A 4 5.15 -0.62 3.45
C SER A 4 4.73 -0.13 2.07
N MET A 5 4.12 1.05 2.05
CA MET A 5 3.73 1.75 0.83
C MET A 5 4.57 3.01 0.70
N SER A 6 5.31 3.15 -0.40
CA SER A 6 6.14 4.31 -0.68
C SER A 6 5.65 5.03 -1.93
N PHE A 7 5.47 6.35 -1.83
CA PHE A 7 5.12 7.19 -2.98
C PHE A 7 6.34 7.96 -3.46
N TRP A 8 6.49 8.00 -4.77
CA TRP A 8 7.67 8.49 -5.45
C TRP A 8 7.27 9.56 -6.48
N ASP A 9 8.05 10.63 -6.52
CA ASP A 9 7.99 11.54 -7.65
C ASP A 9 8.68 10.91 -8.85
N TRP A 10 7.96 10.79 -9.96
CA TRP A 10 8.44 10.08 -11.15
C TRP A 10 9.65 10.75 -11.81
N LYS A 11 9.74 12.09 -11.76
CA LYS A 11 10.79 12.83 -12.47
C LYS A 11 12.11 12.84 -11.71
N SER A 12 12.06 13.03 -10.39
CA SER A 12 13.24 13.14 -9.53
C SER A 12 13.65 11.82 -8.90
N GLY A 13 12.76 10.81 -8.87
CA GLY A 13 12.97 9.59 -8.10
C GLY A 13 12.97 9.84 -6.58
N HIS A 14 12.49 11.00 -6.13
CA HIS A 14 12.42 11.34 -4.72
C HIS A 14 11.24 10.62 -4.06
N ARG A 15 11.50 9.88 -2.98
CA ARG A 15 10.46 9.33 -2.12
C ARG A 15 9.92 10.43 -1.21
N PHE A 16 8.73 10.93 -1.52
CA PHE A 16 8.12 12.00 -0.75
C PHE A 16 7.20 11.51 0.38
N GLN A 17 6.79 10.23 0.35
CA GLN A 17 5.91 9.67 1.38
C GLN A 17 6.17 8.17 1.58
N SER A 18 6.07 7.74 2.84
CA SER A 18 6.12 6.33 3.25
C SER A 18 5.00 6.10 4.27
N LEU A 19 4.23 5.04 4.08
CA LEU A 19 3.15 4.61 4.95
C LEU A 19 3.36 3.13 5.30
N GLU A 20 2.86 2.71 6.45
CA GLU A 20 2.78 1.29 6.85
C GLU A 20 1.31 0.94 6.99
N THR A 21 0.88 -0.17 6.39
CA THR A 21 -0.51 -0.64 6.51
C THR A 21 -0.73 -1.24 7.88
N THR A 22 -1.85 -0.87 8.51
CA THR A 22 -2.25 -1.42 9.81
C THR A 22 -3.07 -2.68 9.57
N ALA A 23 -2.64 -3.81 10.12
CA ALA A 23 -3.37 -5.08 10.04
C ALA A 23 -4.83 -4.94 10.50
N GLN A 24 -5.77 -5.64 9.84
CA GLN A 24 -7.12 -5.74 10.36
C GLN A 24 -7.13 -6.43 11.74
N PRO A 25 -8.09 -6.08 12.62
CA PRO A 25 -8.24 -6.76 13.90
C PRO A 25 -8.43 -8.27 13.72
N GLY A 26 -7.44 -9.07 14.16
CA GLY A 26 -7.45 -10.53 14.04
C GLY A 26 -6.44 -11.09 13.02
N SER A 27 -5.85 -10.25 12.18
CA SER A 27 -4.78 -10.63 11.26
C SER A 27 -3.41 -10.68 11.95
N LEU A 28 -2.52 -11.53 11.45
CA LEU A 28 -1.12 -11.59 11.90
C LEU A 28 -0.31 -10.45 11.30
N ASP A 29 0.76 -10.01 11.98
CA ASP A 29 1.70 -9.01 11.44
C ASP A 29 2.35 -9.47 10.11
N ALA A 30 2.38 -10.77 9.84
CA ALA A 30 2.87 -11.33 8.57
C ALA A 30 1.87 -11.20 7.41
N GLU A 31 0.61 -10.85 7.69
CA GLU A 31 -0.48 -10.74 6.72
C GLU A 31 -0.72 -9.31 6.24
N THR A 32 0.06 -8.33 6.72
CA THR A 32 0.05 -6.95 6.25
C THR A 32 0.76 -6.83 4.89
N GLY A 33 0.40 -7.65 3.90
CA GLY A 33 1.00 -7.63 2.57
C GLY A 33 0.18 -6.81 1.57
N LEU A 34 0.82 -6.01 0.74
CA LEU A 34 0.26 -5.32 -0.42
C LEU A 34 0.44 -6.17 -1.69
N MET A 35 -0.59 -6.95 -2.03
CA MET A 35 -0.53 -7.90 -3.15
C MET A 35 -0.86 -7.27 -4.51
N SER A 36 -1.64 -6.18 -4.50
CA SER A 36 -2.01 -5.44 -5.71
C SER A 36 -2.31 -3.99 -5.38
N SER A 37 -2.05 -3.06 -6.31
CA SER A 37 -2.51 -1.69 -6.21
C SER A 37 -2.80 -1.09 -7.59
N THR A 38 -3.81 -0.23 -7.69
CA THR A 38 -4.14 0.47 -8.93
C THR A 38 -4.77 1.82 -8.65
N TYR A 39 -4.50 2.80 -9.51
CA TYR A 39 -5.18 4.08 -9.47
C TYR A 39 -6.55 3.98 -10.16
N ASP A 40 -7.52 4.72 -9.63
CA ASP A 40 -8.78 4.93 -10.33
C ASP A 40 -8.56 5.72 -11.63
N LYS A 41 -9.57 5.75 -12.52
CA LYS A 41 -9.44 6.42 -13.82
C LYS A 41 -9.18 7.94 -13.71
N THR A 42 -9.54 8.56 -12.59
CA THR A 42 -9.24 9.98 -12.35
C THR A 42 -7.79 10.21 -11.90
N GLY A 43 -7.11 9.16 -11.43
CA GLY A 43 -5.74 9.22 -10.91
C GLY A 43 -5.62 9.82 -9.51
N LEU A 44 -6.74 10.06 -8.83
CA LEU A 44 -6.78 10.74 -7.54
C LEU A 44 -6.86 9.78 -6.35
N ARG A 45 -7.25 8.52 -6.60
CA ARG A 45 -7.42 7.51 -5.55
C ARG A 45 -6.61 6.27 -5.89
N LEU A 46 -5.78 5.85 -4.95
CA LEU A 46 -5.08 4.56 -5.00
C LEU A 46 -5.94 3.51 -4.31
N ILE A 47 -6.21 2.41 -5.00
CA ILE A 47 -6.94 1.24 -4.48
C ILE A 47 -5.91 0.15 -4.22
N CYS A 48 -5.89 -0.38 -3.00
CA CYS A 48 -4.94 -1.38 -2.54
C CYS A 48 -5.65 -2.71 -2.24
N GLY A 49 -5.12 -3.80 -2.76
CA GLY A 49 -5.53 -5.17 -2.45
C GLY A 49 -4.54 -5.77 -1.47
N GLU A 50 -4.88 -5.72 -0.18
CA GLU A 50 -4.08 -6.26 0.90
C GLU A 50 -4.39 -7.75 1.17
N ALA A 51 -3.45 -8.45 1.80
CA ALA A 51 -3.53 -9.86 2.14
C ALA A 51 -4.24 -10.13 3.49
N ASP A 52 -4.69 -9.09 4.16
CA ASP A 52 -5.23 -9.07 5.53
C ASP A 52 -6.71 -9.49 5.64
N LYS A 53 -7.23 -10.26 4.66
CA LYS A 53 -8.62 -10.76 4.69
C LYS A 53 -8.69 -12.18 5.21
N THR A 54 -9.35 -12.34 6.36
CA THR A 54 -9.97 -13.60 6.78
C THR A 54 -11.34 -13.77 6.15
#